data_AF-A0A382EB03-F1
#
_entry.id   AF-A0A382EB03-F1
#
_cell.length_a   1.000
_cell.length_b   1.000
_cell.length_c   1.000
_cell.angle_alpha   90.00
_cell.angle_beta   90.00
_cell.angle_gamma   90.00
#
_symmetry.space_group_name_H-M   'P 1'
#
loop_
_entity.id
_entity.type
_entity.pdbx_description
1 polymer ?
#
loop_
_entity_poly.entity_id
_entity_poly.type
_entity_poly.pdbx_seq_one_letter_code
_entity_poly.pdbx_strand_id
1 'polypeptide(L)'
;MRYMKSIGLNSNQQIGRGFNHPYDVAFSYDQRIYVLNRMYPQSTDGIRVQICDLDDEWYGEFGHGPGNANDQFMVPVCIGFDSEERLFVTDESHHQIKIFDKEGKFLEA
;
A
#
# COMPACT_ATOMS: atom_id res chain seq x y z
N MET A 1 12.90 24.02 2.47
CA MET A 1 12.59 22.71 1.84
C MET A 1 12.95 22.80 0.37
N ARG A 2 13.68 21.81 -0.17
CA ARG A 2 14.06 21.75 -1.60
C ARG A 2 13.31 20.57 -2.23
N TYR A 3 12.57 20.83 -3.30
CA TYR A 3 11.99 19.77 -4.12
C TYR A 3 13.12 18.92 -4.74
N MET A 4 12.96 17.60 -4.71
CA MET A 4 13.90 16.68 -5.35
C MET A 4 13.32 16.04 -6.61
N LYS A 5 12.18 15.35 -6.46
CA LYS A 5 11.58 14.52 -7.52
C LYS A 5 10.11 14.26 -7.21
N SER A 6 9.35 13.95 -8.25
CA SER A 6 8.02 13.34 -8.16
C SER A 6 8.15 11.89 -8.55
N ILE A 7 7.59 10.98 -7.76
CA ILE A 7 7.66 9.53 -7.99
C ILE A 7 6.31 9.02 -8.50
N GLY A 8 6.40 8.14 -9.49
CA GLY A 8 5.28 7.44 -10.11
C GLY A 8 4.37 8.28 -11.02
N LEU A 9 3.27 7.64 -11.40
CA LEU A 9 2.36 8.12 -12.44
C LEU A 9 0.91 7.79 -12.04
N ASN A 10 -0.02 8.64 -12.47
CA ASN A 10 -1.44 8.32 -12.40
C ASN A 10 -1.75 7.21 -13.41
N SER A 11 -2.32 6.11 -12.96
CA SER A 11 -2.68 4.99 -13.82
C SER A 11 -4.19 4.94 -14.02
N ASN A 12 -4.61 4.84 -15.28
CA ASN A 12 -6.02 4.53 -15.59
C ASN A 12 -6.31 3.02 -15.44
N GLN A 13 -5.32 2.21 -15.02
CA GLN A 13 -5.52 0.80 -14.70
C GLN A 13 -6.00 0.67 -13.25
N GLN A 14 -7.01 -0.17 -13.02
CA GLN A 14 -7.48 -0.44 -11.66
C GLN A 14 -6.39 -1.11 -10.80
N ILE A 15 -5.64 -2.03 -11.40
CA ILE A 15 -4.61 -2.89 -10.79
C ILE A 15 -3.33 -2.77 -11.64
N GLY A 16 -2.17 -2.89 -11.01
CA GLY A 16 -0.86 -2.76 -11.64
C GLY A 16 -0.20 -1.41 -11.42
N ARG A 17 0.96 -1.21 -12.07
CA ARG A 17 1.86 -0.07 -11.85
C ARG A 17 1.14 1.28 -11.92
N GLY A 18 1.39 2.11 -10.90
CA GLY A 18 0.91 3.49 -10.78
C GLY A 18 0.03 3.71 -9.55
N PHE A 19 -0.32 4.97 -9.31
CA PHE A 19 -1.00 5.36 -8.07
C PHE A 19 -2.40 5.87 -8.34
N ASN A 20 -3.37 5.27 -7.62
CA ASN A 20 -4.77 5.64 -7.65
C ASN A 20 -5.17 6.01 -6.23
N HIS A 21 -5.37 7.30 -5.97
CA HIS A 21 -5.67 7.81 -4.62
C HIS A 21 -4.65 7.36 -3.55
N PRO A 22 -3.35 7.69 -3.73
CA PRO A 22 -2.35 7.44 -2.70
C PRO A 22 -2.76 8.19 -1.43
N TYR A 23 -2.76 7.49 -0.31
CA TYR A 23 -3.32 7.97 0.95
C TYR A 23 -2.26 8.07 2.05
N ASP A 24 -1.40 7.06 2.15
CA ASP A 24 -0.29 7.01 3.11
C ASP A 24 0.93 6.30 2.51
N VAL A 25 2.10 6.48 3.13
CA VAL A 25 3.39 5.95 2.67
C VAL A 25 4.26 5.45 3.82
N ALA A 26 4.96 4.33 3.62
CA ALA A 26 5.97 3.82 4.54
C ALA A 26 7.27 3.46 3.80
N PHE A 27 8.38 3.47 4.52
CA PHE A 27 9.72 3.19 3.98
C PHE A 27 10.32 2.00 4.72
N SER A 28 10.85 1.04 3.97
CA SER A 28 11.63 -0.07 4.50
C SER A 28 13.13 0.28 4.56
N TYR A 29 13.91 -0.50 5.31
CA TYR A 29 15.36 -0.33 5.40
C TYR A 29 16.09 -0.60 4.08
N ASP A 30 15.50 -1.41 3.19
CA ASP A 30 16.03 -1.66 1.84
C ASP A 30 15.69 -0.56 0.82
N GLN A 31 15.25 0.62 1.30
CA GLN A 31 14.94 1.82 0.51
C GLN A 31 13.74 1.67 -0.43
N ARG A 32 12.87 0.68 -0.19
CA ARG A 32 11.57 0.60 -0.86
C ARG A 32 10.56 1.52 -0.18
N ILE A 33 9.62 1.96 -0.99
CA ILE A 33 8.52 2.85 -0.67
C ILE A 33 7.23 2.06 -0.88
N TYR A 34 6.46 1.92 0.19
CA TYR A 34 5.15 1.27 0.18
C TYR A 34 4.12 2.38 0.16
N VAL A 35 3.25 2.38 -0.84
CA VAL A 35 2.24 3.43 -1.04
C VAL A 35 0.86 2.81 -0.97
N LEU A 36 0.05 3.27 -0.03
CA LEU A 36 -1.32 2.81 0.12
C LEU A 36 -2.23 3.54 -0.85
N ASN A 37 -2.86 2.80 -1.77
CA ASN A 37 -3.94 3.29 -2.61
C ASN A 37 -5.27 2.95 -1.92
N ARG A 38 -5.95 3.95 -1.35
CA ARG A 38 -7.22 3.75 -0.59
C ARG A 38 -8.46 3.75 -1.47
N MET A 39 -8.38 4.41 -2.63
CA MET A 39 -9.51 4.65 -3.54
C MET A 39 -10.69 5.43 -2.92
N TYR A 40 -11.69 5.74 -3.75
CA TYR A 40 -12.94 6.36 -3.30
C TYR A 40 -13.96 5.30 -2.84
N PRO A 41 -14.88 5.63 -1.91
CA PRO A 41 -15.93 4.70 -1.48
C PRO A 41 -16.81 4.18 -2.62
N GLN A 42 -16.91 4.91 -3.73
CA GLN A 42 -17.73 4.53 -4.90
C GLN A 42 -16.95 3.73 -5.96
N SER A 43 -15.63 3.55 -5.79
CA SER A 43 -14.78 2.80 -6.72
C SER A 43 -13.60 2.20 -5.97
N THR A 44 -13.79 1.01 -5.39
CA THR A 44 -12.85 0.39 -4.45
C THR A 44 -11.92 -0.65 -5.08
N ASP A 45 -12.13 -1.04 -6.33
CA ASP A 45 -11.39 -2.13 -7.02
C ASP A 45 -9.88 -1.88 -7.17
N GLY A 46 -9.41 -0.65 -6.91
CA GLY A 46 -8.00 -0.28 -6.95
C GLY A 46 -7.29 -0.27 -5.60
N ILE A 47 -7.98 -0.68 -4.52
CA ILE A 47 -7.39 -0.74 -3.18
C ILE A 47 -6.22 -1.71 -3.21
N ARG A 48 -5.03 -1.24 -2.82
CA ARG A 48 -3.79 -2.03 -2.75
C ARG A 48 -2.67 -1.26 -2.08
N VAL A 49 -1.61 -1.96 -1.71
CA VAL A 49 -0.31 -1.38 -1.38
C VAL A 49 0.62 -1.58 -2.57
N GLN A 50 1.20 -0.50 -3.09
CA GLN A 50 2.18 -0.49 -4.17
C GLN A 50 3.61 -0.44 -3.59
N ILE A 51 4.55 -1.13 -4.23
CA ILE A 51 5.96 -1.13 -3.83
C ILE A 51 6.81 -0.54 -4.96
N CYS A 52 7.57 0.52 -4.64
CA CYS A 52 8.48 1.19 -5.57
C CYS A 52 9.74 1.71 -4.86
N ASP A 53 10.65 2.37 -5.57
CA ASP A 53 11.81 3.05 -4.98
C ASP A 53 11.99 4.50 -5.49
N LEU A 54 13.07 5.15 -5.05
CA LEU A 54 13.42 6.51 -5.48
C LEU A 54 13.84 6.60 -6.96
N ASP A 55 14.17 5.49 -7.60
CA ASP A 55 14.55 5.37 -9.01
C ASP A 55 13.33 5.12 -9.92
N ASP A 56 12.11 5.13 -9.37
CA ASP A 56 10.84 4.77 -10.02
C ASP A 56 10.71 3.30 -10.44
N GLU A 57 11.58 2.41 -9.92
CA GLU A 57 11.46 0.98 -10.15
C GLU A 57 10.23 0.44 -9.41
N TRP A 58 9.51 -0.51 -10.03
CA TRP A 58 8.27 -1.05 -9.49
C TRP A 58 8.46 -2.52 -9.13
N TYR A 59 8.21 -2.86 -7.86
CA TYR A 59 8.45 -4.19 -7.32
C TYR A 59 7.20 -5.06 -7.20
N GLY A 60 6.02 -4.47 -7.39
CA GLY A 60 4.74 -5.18 -7.31
C GLY A 60 3.73 -4.48 -6.41
N GLU A 61 2.66 -5.22 -6.12
CA GLU A 61 1.58 -4.81 -5.24
C GLU A 61 0.97 -6.00 -4.52
N PHE A 62 0.26 -5.73 -3.43
CA PHE A 62 -0.47 -6.71 -2.65
C PHE A 62 -1.63 -6.05 -1.90
N GLY A 63 -2.38 -6.83 -1.11
CA GLY A 63 -3.41 -6.27 -0.25
C GLY A 63 -4.65 -5.82 -1.03
N HIS A 64 -5.05 -6.59 -2.06
CA HIS A 64 -6.12 -6.15 -2.96
C HIS A 64 -7.46 -6.01 -2.24
N GLY A 65 -8.17 -4.90 -2.46
CA GLY A 65 -9.53 -4.70 -1.97
C GLY A 65 -10.50 -4.35 -3.10
N PRO A 66 -11.82 -4.30 -2.80
CA PRO A 66 -12.42 -4.61 -1.51
C PRO A 66 -12.50 -6.12 -1.25
N GLY A 67 -12.43 -6.54 0.00
CA GLY A 67 -12.65 -7.95 0.36
C GLY A 67 -12.45 -8.26 1.84
N ASN A 68 -12.88 -9.45 2.27
CA ASN A 68 -12.82 -9.88 3.68
C ASN A 68 -11.75 -10.93 3.95
N ALA A 69 -10.96 -11.33 2.94
CA ALA A 69 -9.88 -12.28 3.17
C ALA A 69 -8.74 -11.64 3.98
N ASN A 70 -7.85 -12.48 4.51
CA ASN A 70 -6.75 -12.03 5.36
C ASN A 70 -5.83 -11.02 4.65
N ASP A 71 -5.58 -11.23 3.36
CA ASP A 71 -4.76 -10.41 2.48
C ASP A 71 -5.57 -9.36 1.70
N GLN A 72 -6.82 -9.10 2.08
CA GLN A 72 -7.67 -8.08 1.45
C GLN A 72 -8.03 -6.98 2.44
N PHE A 73 -8.30 -5.78 1.91
CA PHE A 73 -8.79 -4.64 2.69
C PHE A 73 -10.19 -4.21 2.26
N MET A 74 -10.89 -3.50 3.14
CA MET A 74 -12.14 -2.82 2.83
C MET A 74 -11.97 -1.30 2.83
N VAL A 75 -11.40 -0.72 3.89
CA VAL A 75 -11.11 0.71 3.98
C VAL A 75 -9.76 0.92 4.68
N PRO A 76 -8.63 0.69 4.00
CA PRO A 76 -7.32 0.86 4.61
C PRO A 76 -6.99 2.35 4.78
N VAL A 77 -6.26 2.73 5.84
CA VAL A 77 -6.01 4.15 6.16
C VAL A 77 -4.54 4.47 6.37
N CYS A 78 -3.84 3.74 7.24
CA CYS A 78 -2.45 4.04 7.59
C CYS A 78 -1.55 2.82 7.37
N ILE A 79 -0.28 3.07 7.05
CA ILE A 79 0.74 2.04 6.93
C ILE A 79 2.02 2.40 7.68
N GLY A 80 2.72 1.41 8.23
CA GLY A 80 3.98 1.65 8.94
C GLY A 80 4.78 0.38 9.19
N PHE A 81 6.10 0.51 9.19
CA PHE A 81 7.01 -0.58 9.54
C PHE A 81 7.36 -0.56 11.03
N ASP A 82 7.56 -1.75 11.59
CA ASP A 82 8.24 -1.90 12.87
C ASP A 82 9.76 -2.13 12.68
N SER A 83 10.48 -2.36 13.77
CA SER A 83 11.92 -2.63 13.74
C SER A 83 12.30 -3.98 13.10
N GLU A 84 11.33 -4.87 12.88
CA GLU A 84 11.52 -6.19 12.29
C GLU A 84 11.16 -6.21 10.79
N GLU A 85 10.92 -5.05 10.16
CA GLU A 85 10.50 -4.91 8.77
C GLU A 85 9.14 -5.58 8.47
N ARG A 86 8.25 -5.63 9.46
CA ARG A 86 6.85 -6.04 9.26
C ARG A 86 6.00 -4.80 8.98
N LEU A 87 5.19 -4.85 7.92
CA LEU A 87 4.31 -3.76 7.54
C LEU A 87 2.95 -3.92 8.23
N PHE A 88 2.59 -2.94 9.04
CA PHE A 88 1.28 -2.82 9.66
C PHE A 88 0.39 -1.97 8.77
N VAL A 89 -0.83 -2.43 8.52
CA VAL A 89 -1.84 -1.69 7.74
C VAL A 89 -3.14 -1.67 8.53
N THR A 90 -3.65 -0.47 8.81
CA THR A 90 -4.93 -0.29 9.50
C THR A 90 -6.09 -0.38 8.51
N ASP A 91 -7.14 -1.11 8.85
CA ASP A 91 -8.38 -1.19 8.07
C ASP A 91 -9.56 -0.69 8.90
N GLU A 92 -10.06 0.50 8.57
CA GLU A 92 -11.11 1.22 9.29
C GLU A 92 -12.41 0.43 9.33
N SER A 93 -12.81 -0.18 8.21
CA SER A 93 -14.09 -0.87 8.10
C SER A 93 -14.07 -2.25 8.74
N HIS A 94 -12.90 -2.88 8.83
CA HIS A 94 -12.76 -4.14 9.56
C HIS A 94 -12.39 -3.97 11.03
N HIS A 95 -12.07 -2.76 11.47
CA HIS A 95 -11.61 -2.46 12.84
C HIS A 95 -10.40 -3.30 13.26
N GLN A 96 -9.49 -3.57 12.33
CA GLN A 96 -8.33 -4.43 12.56
C GLN A 96 -7.04 -3.82 12.01
N ILE A 97 -5.91 -4.33 12.48
CA ILE A 97 -4.58 -4.02 11.94
C ILE A 97 -4.04 -5.31 11.35
N LYS A 98 -3.79 -5.32 10.04
CA LYS A 98 -3.21 -6.48 9.36
C LYS A 98 -1.70 -6.29 9.23
N ILE A 99 -0.95 -7.36 9.46
CA ILE A 99 0.51 -7.36 9.42
C ILE A 99 0.97 -8.19 8.22
N PHE A 100 1.91 -7.64 7.45
CA PHE A 100 2.49 -8.25 6.25
C PHE A 100 4.01 -8.28 6.35
N ASP A 101 4.65 -9.22 5.65
CA ASP A 101 6.08 -9.10 5.37
C ASP A 101 6.35 -8.12 4.21
N LYS A 102 7.62 -7.87 3.94
CA LYS A 102 8.07 -6.96 2.87
C LYS A 102 7.75 -7.47 1.46
N GLU A 103 7.45 -8.76 1.30
CA GLU A 103 6.99 -9.34 0.04
C GLU A 103 5.46 -9.20 -0.12
N GLY A 104 4.76 -8.64 0.86
CA GLY A 104 3.31 -8.44 0.84
C GLY A 104 2.52 -9.68 1.26
N LYS A 105 3.18 -10.68 1.86
CA LYS A 105 2.51 -11.86 2.38
C LYS A 105 1.91 -11.56 3.74
N PHE A 106 0.64 -11.91 3.92
CA PHE A 106 -0.04 -11.80 5.20
C PHE A 106 0.63 -12.65 6.29
N LEU A 107 0.83 -12.04 7.46
CA LEU A 107 1.38 -12.69 8.64
C LEU A 107 0.28 -12.96 9.68
N GLU A 108 -0.40 -11.91 10.15
CA GLU A 108 -1.45 -11.99 11.17
C GLU A 108 -2.33 -10.72 11.19
N ALA A 109 -3.45 -10.77 11.94
CA ALA A 109 -4.41 -9.67 12.14
C ALA A 109 -5.01 -9.70 13.55
#